data_AF-A0A8I2B7A6-F1
#
_entry.id   AF-A0A8I2B7A6-F1
#
_cell.length_a   1.000
_cell.length_b   1.000
_cell.length_c   1.000
_cell.angle_alpha   90.00
_cell.angle_beta   90.00
_cell.angle_gamma   90.00
#
_symmetry.space_group_name_H-M   'P 1'
#
loop_
_entity.id
_entity.type
_entity.pdbx_description
1 polymer ?
#
loop_
_entity_poly.entity_id
_entity_poly.type
_entity_poly.pdbx_seq_one_letter_code
_entity_poly.pdbx_strand_id
1 'polypeptide(L)' 'MSTQRQDEVTLAHGSGGEAMQTLIRELFMQACANPMLTRQEDQARIPLAELTAIGDRLALSTDSFV' A
#
# COMPACT_ATOMS: atom_id res chain seq x y z
N MET A 1 23.53 -13.44 5.89
CA MET A 1 23.43 -12.68 4.62
C MET A 1 23.06 -11.26 4.99
N SER A 2 23.95 -10.29 4.78
CA SER A 2 23.63 -8.89 5.05
C SER A 2 22.68 -8.38 3.96
N THR A 3 21.47 -8.00 4.34
CA THR A 3 20.55 -7.27 3.46
C THR A 3 21.18 -5.90 3.18
N GLN A 4 21.81 -5.75 2.01
CA GLN A 4 22.21 -4.42 1.56
C GLN A 4 20.93 -3.68 1.17
N ARG A 5 20.68 -2.55 1.83
CA ARG A 5 19.64 -1.61 1.42
C ARG A 5 20.03 -1.08 0.04
N GLN A 6 19.17 -1.28 -0.96
CA GLN A 6 19.36 -0.68 -2.28
C GLN A 6 18.82 0.75 -2.23
N ASP A 7 19.70 1.74 -2.35
CA ASP A 7 19.34 3.18 -2.27
C ASP A 7 18.78 3.73 -3.60
N GLU A 8 18.73 2.92 -4.66
CA GLU A 8 18.29 3.33 -5.99
C GLU A 8 17.07 2.56 -6.49
N VAL A 9 16.10 3.29 -7.06
CA VAL A 9 14.95 2.70 -7.73
C VAL A 9 15.32 2.33 -9.18
N THR A 10 15.38 1.03 -9.45
CA THR A 10 15.54 0.47 -10.80
C THR A 10 14.21 0.03 -11.43
N LEU A 11 14.21 -0.24 -12.75
CA LEU A 11 13.04 -0.78 -13.48
C LEU A 11 12.56 -2.14 -12.93
N ALA A 12 13.45 -2.93 -12.31
CA ALA A 12 13.07 -4.21 -11.72
C ALA A 12 12.06 -4.04 -10.57
N HIS A 13 12.04 -2.89 -9.89
CA HIS A 13 11.05 -2.59 -8.86
C HIS A 13 9.66 -2.29 -9.42
N GLY A 14 9.52 -2.06 -10.74
CA GLY A 14 8.23 -1.85 -11.42
C GLY A 14 7.72 -3.07 -12.20
N SER A 15 8.46 -4.18 -12.19
CA SER A 15 8.17 -5.35 -13.06
C SER A 15 7.17 -6.36 -12.47
N GLY A 16 6.73 -6.17 -11.23
CA GLY A 16 5.86 -7.13 -10.53
C GLY A 16 6.59 -8.26 -9.81
N GLY A 17 7.91 -8.38 -9.97
CA GLY A 17 8.71 -9.48 -9.43
C GLY A 17 9.19 -9.32 -7.99
N GLU A 18 10.20 -10.11 -7.61
CA GLU A 18 10.77 -10.13 -6.25
C GLU A 18 11.28 -8.76 -5.79
N ALA A 19 11.94 -8.00 -6.66
CA ALA A 19 12.45 -6.67 -6.33
C ALA A 19 11.31 -5.73 -5.90
N MET A 20 10.20 -5.69 -6.64
CA MET A 20 9.01 -4.92 -6.26
C MET A 20 8.45 -5.36 -4.91
N GLN A 21 8.32 -6.68 -4.70
CA GLN A 21 7.78 -7.25 -3.49
C GLN A 21 8.66 -6.95 -2.25
N THR A 22 9.98 -6.97 -2.42
CA THR A 22 10.93 -6.56 -1.38
C THR A 22 10.80 -5.07 -1.07
N LEU A 23 10.73 -4.20 -2.08
CA LEU A 23 10.51 -2.77 -1.88
C LEU A 23 9.18 -2.48 -1.13
N ILE A 24 8.10 -3.16 -1.52
CA ILE A 24 6.80 -3.05 -0.82
C ILE A 24 6.95 -3.42 0.65
N ARG A 25 7.57 -4.57 0.96
CA ARG A 25 7.72 -5.04 2.35
C ARG A 25 8.67 -4.19 3.20
N GLU A 26 9.78 -3.73 2.64
CA GLU A 26 10.82 -3.05 3.40
C GLU A 26 10.54 -1.56 3.59
N LEU A 27 9.81 -0.92 2.67
CA LEU A 27 9.52 0.50 2.74
C LEU A 27 8.04 0.76 3.09
N PHE A 28 7.13 0.33 2.22
CA PHE A 28 5.71 0.71 2.32
C PHE A 28 4.98 0.01 3.46
N MET A 29 5.22 -1.30 3.65
CA MET A 29 4.60 -2.05 4.75
C MET A 29 5.07 -1.55 6.12
N GLN A 30 6.28 -1.01 6.23
CA GLN A 30 6.79 -0.44 7.48
C GLN A 30 6.22 0.97 7.72
N ALA A 31 6.25 1.83 6.69
CA ALA A 31 5.81 3.22 6.83
C ALA A 31 4.29 3.38 6.95
N CYS A 32 3.51 2.51 6.31
CA CYS A 32 2.04 2.61 6.19
C CYS A 32 1.30 1.50 6.94
N ALA A 33 1.96 0.79 7.85
CA ALA A 33 1.44 -0.39 8.55
C ALA A 33 0.06 -0.15 9.17
N ASN A 34 -0.95 -0.93 8.76
CA ASN A 34 -2.28 -0.92 9.35
C ASN A 34 -2.98 -2.27 9.11
N PRO A 35 -4.05 -2.61 9.87
CA PRO A 35 -4.72 -3.92 9.75
C PRO A 35 -5.28 -4.24 8.36
N MET A 36 -5.57 -3.24 7.52
CA MET A 36 -6.05 -3.48 6.16
C MET A 36 -4.88 -3.84 5.24
N LEU A 37 -3.80 -3.06 5.30
CA LEU A 37 -2.61 -3.27 4.48
C LEU A 37 -1.88 -4.58 4.82
N THR A 38 -1.82 -4.97 6.10
CA THR A 38 -1.15 -6.21 6.53
C THR A 38 -1.76 -7.47 5.91
N ARG A 39 -3.00 -7.41 5.41
CA ARG A 39 -3.64 -8.53 4.71
C ARG A 39 -2.98 -8.86 3.37
N GLN A 40 -2.33 -7.89 2.72
CA GLN A 40 -1.63 -8.07 1.44
C GLN A 40 -2.51 -8.74 0.35
N GLU A 41 -3.80 -8.40 0.33
CA GLU A 41 -4.69 -8.74 -0.77
C GLU A 41 -4.53 -7.72 -1.91
N ASP A 42 -5.12 -8.00 -3.07
CA ASP A 42 -5.15 -7.08 -4.20
C ASP A 42 -5.93 -5.77 -3.91
N GLN A 43 -6.63 -5.70 -2.77
CA GLN A 43 -7.48 -4.60 -2.36
C GLN A 43 -7.64 -4.50 -0.83
N ALA A 44 -8.04 -3.32 -0.34
CA ALA A 44 -8.55 -3.13 1.01
C ALA A 44 -10.08 -3.34 1.06
N ARG A 45 -10.62 -3.77 2.21
CA ARG A 45 -12.07 -3.99 2.43
C ARG A 45 -12.61 -3.08 3.52
N ILE A 46 -13.34 -2.03 3.16
CA ILE A 46 -13.88 -1.06 4.11
C ILE A 46 -15.29 -1.47 4.55
N PRO A 47 -15.58 -1.64 5.86
CA PRO A 47 -16.92 -1.97 6.34
C PRO A 47 -17.92 -0.84 6.06
N LEU A 48 -18.95 -1.14 5.28
CA LEU A 48 -19.98 -0.14 4.96
C LEU A 48 -20.81 0.27 6.17
N ALA A 49 -21.06 -0.65 7.11
CA ALA A 49 -21.86 -0.36 8.31
C ALA A 49 -21.29 0.81 9.12
N GLU A 50 -19.96 0.86 9.27
CA GLU A 50 -19.25 1.92 9.98
C GLU A 50 -19.39 3.27 9.24
N LEU A 51 -19.29 3.27 7.92
CA LEU A 51 -19.48 4.46 7.09
C LEU A 51 -20.94 4.96 7.11
N THR A 52 -21.92 4.05 7.08
CA THR A 52 -23.33 4.43 7.09
C THR A 52 -23.81 4.93 8.46
N ALA A 53 -23.08 4.62 9.53
CA ALA A 53 -23.38 5.14 10.86
C ALA A 53 -23.03 6.63 10.99
N ILE A 54 -22.11 7.15 10.16
CA ILE A 54 -21.67 8.55 10.19
C ILE A 54 -22.37 9.44 9.15
N GLY A 55 -23.06 8.86 8.17
CA GLY A 55 -23.78 9.59 7.14
C GLY A 55 -24.35 8.70 6.04
N ASP A 56 -25.10 9.30 5.11
CA ASP A 56 -25.80 8.59 4.03
C ASP A 56 -25.12 8.69 2.66
N ARG A 57 -24.04 9.47 2.56
CA ARG A 57 -23.33 9.76 1.31
C ARG A 57 -21.83 9.58 1.49
N LEU A 58 -21.20 8.93 0.53
CA LEU A 58 -19.74 8.81 0.44
C LEU A 58 -19.20 9.87 -0.52
N ALA A 59 -18.34 10.75 -0.03
CA ALA A 59 -17.53 11.63 -0.86
C ALA A 59 -16.20 10.93 -1.18
N LEU A 60 -15.81 10.90 -2.46
CA LEU A 60 -14.54 10.34 -2.93
C LEU A 60 -13.84 11.36 -3.82
N SER A 61 -12.55 11.58 -3.61
CA SER A 61 -11.72 12.50 -4.39
C SER A 61 -10.34 11.88 -4.62
N THR A 62 -9.70 12.22 -5.73
CA THR A 62 -8.33 11.82 -6.08
C THR A 62 -7.68 12.98 -6.83
N ASP A 63 -6.37 13.13 -6.66
CA ASP A 63 -5.57 14.14 -7.36
C ASP A 63 -4.14 13.61 -7.56
N SER A 64 -3.43 14.19 -8.52
CA SER A 64 -2.01 13.94 -8.73
C SER A 64 -1.20 15.08 -8.13
N PHE A 65 -0.12 14.76 -7.41
CA PHE A 65 0.90 15.73 -7.02
C PHE A 65 2.10 15.57 -7.97
N VAL A 66 2.39 16.62 -8.73
CA VAL A 66 3.45 16.62 -9.77
C VAL A 66 4.57 17.59 -9.44
#